data_AF-A0A4Q3SH61-F1
#
_entry.id   AF-A0A4Q3SH61-F1
#
_cell.length_a   1.000
_cell.length_b   1.000
_cell.length_c   1.000
_cell.angle_alpha   90.00
_cell.angle_beta   90.00
_cell.angle_gamma   90.00
#
_symmetry.space_group_name_H-M   'P 1'
#
loop_
_entity.id
_entity.type
_entity.pdbx_description
1 polymer ?
#
loop_
_entity_poly.entity_id
_entity_poly.type
_entity_poly.pdbx_seq_one_letter_code
_entity_poly.pdbx_strand_id
1 'polypeptide(L)'
;MNKDEILSALRADNLTNHYILPLLKLSKHRFPSEENFVNSYLDENHQTVLVQVRSLDVIIHRMMGHSNFLTALKDKEGQEYIQFSIPQKWAKDVSLFVAGKYSMFSEEAKDMIYIHSRLPLRVKETKNGPHKTDTRLMALTKNPKLQEFWREQLQVDINDDDELMFMPGERCFLKLENLRPIT
;
A
#
# COMPACT_ATOMS: atom_id res chain seq x y z
N MET A 1 6.15 20.14 -13.01
CA MET A 1 5.66 19.76 -11.67
C MET A 1 6.63 20.33 -10.67
N ASN A 2 6.19 21.22 -9.78
CA ASN A 2 7.05 21.84 -8.75
C ASN A 2 7.30 20.84 -7.60
N LYS A 3 8.42 20.97 -6.88
CA LYS A 3 8.81 20.17 -5.71
C LYS A 3 7.64 19.95 -4.74
N ASP A 4 6.88 21.01 -4.43
CA ASP A 4 5.74 20.92 -3.51
C ASP A 4 4.61 20.04 -4.04
N GLU A 5 4.35 20.04 -5.35
CA GLU A 5 3.35 19.17 -5.97
C GLU A 5 3.79 17.70 -5.92
N ILE A 6 5.08 17.43 -6.13
CA ILE A 6 5.64 16.08 -6.05
C ILE A 6 5.57 15.54 -4.62
N LEU A 7 6.02 16.35 -3.66
CA LEU A 7 6.00 16.00 -2.24
C LEU A 7 4.56 15.81 -1.76
N SER A 8 3.64 16.68 -2.18
CA SER A 8 2.22 16.55 -1.86
C SER A 8 1.61 15.27 -2.45
N ALA A 9 1.89 14.96 -3.72
CA ALA A 9 1.39 13.73 -4.35
C ALA A 9 1.91 12.46 -3.66
N LEU A 10 3.20 12.40 -3.33
CA LEU A 10 3.78 11.28 -2.58
C LEU A 10 3.20 11.19 -1.15
N ARG A 11 2.99 12.35 -0.52
CA ARG A 11 2.35 12.46 0.79
C ARG A 11 0.83 12.34 0.74
N ALA A 12 0.18 12.25 -0.41
CA ALA A 12 -1.26 11.99 -0.54
C ALA A 12 -1.57 10.50 -0.65
N ASP A 13 -0.57 9.70 -0.98
CA ASP A 13 -0.74 8.29 -1.32
C ASP A 13 -0.64 7.33 -0.13
N ASN A 14 -1.64 6.47 0.07
CA ASN A 14 -1.64 5.53 1.20
C ASN A 14 -0.77 4.30 0.88
N LEU A 15 0.40 4.24 1.51
CA LEU A 15 1.37 3.17 1.28
C LEU A 15 0.86 1.80 1.72
N THR A 16 -0.11 1.71 2.63
CA THR A 16 -0.74 0.44 3.01
C THR A 16 -1.39 -0.25 1.81
N ASN A 17 -1.98 0.52 0.88
CA ASN A 17 -2.58 0.00 -0.35
C ASN A 17 -1.57 -0.71 -1.26
N HIS A 18 -0.30 -0.29 -1.19
CA HIS A 18 0.74 -0.65 -2.14
C HIS A 18 1.79 -1.60 -1.58
N TYR A 19 2.03 -1.59 -0.27
CA TYR A 19 3.06 -2.41 0.35
C TYR A 19 2.53 -3.49 1.27
N ILE A 20 1.39 -3.27 1.94
CA ILE A 20 0.83 -4.24 2.89
C ILE A 20 -0.29 -5.06 2.27
N LEU A 21 -1.28 -4.41 1.65
CA LEU A 21 -2.41 -5.09 1.02
C LEU A 21 -1.97 -6.18 0.00
N PRO A 22 -0.92 -5.96 -0.83
CA PRO A 22 -0.42 -6.99 -1.75
C PRO A 22 0.13 -8.25 -1.09
N LEU A 23 0.61 -8.18 0.16
CA LEU A 23 1.08 -9.34 0.92
C LEU A 23 -0.06 -10.36 1.18
N LEU A 24 -1.30 -9.88 1.10
CA LEU A 24 -2.52 -10.69 1.18
C LEU A 24 -3.05 -11.12 -0.19
N LYS A 25 -2.31 -10.89 -1.29
CA LYS A 25 -2.76 -11.12 -2.68
C LYS A 25 -3.98 -10.27 -3.07
N LEU A 26 -4.15 -9.14 -2.40
CA LEU A 26 -5.22 -8.17 -2.60
C LEU A 26 -4.69 -6.89 -3.26
N SER A 27 -5.59 -6.16 -3.92
CA SER A 27 -5.34 -4.83 -4.47
C SER A 27 -6.66 -4.11 -4.71
N LYS A 28 -6.63 -2.79 -4.95
CA LYS A 28 -7.83 -2.00 -5.23
C LYS A 28 -8.70 -2.57 -6.37
N HIS A 29 -8.08 -3.24 -7.35
CA HIS A 29 -8.77 -3.82 -8.50
C HIS A 29 -9.45 -5.17 -8.21
N ARG A 30 -9.23 -5.77 -7.03
CA ARG A 30 -9.96 -6.97 -6.60
C ARG A 30 -11.38 -6.65 -6.15
N PHE A 31 -11.68 -5.39 -5.87
CA PHE A 31 -13.00 -4.91 -5.50
C PHE A 31 -13.82 -4.66 -6.79
N PRO A 32 -15.13 -4.96 -6.82
CA PRO A 32 -15.91 -5.14 -8.05
C PRO A 32 -15.96 -3.90 -8.97
N SER A 33 -15.68 -2.74 -8.40
CA SER A 33 -15.30 -1.52 -9.09
C SER A 33 -14.14 -0.85 -8.35
N GLU A 34 -13.26 -0.14 -9.05
CA GLU A 34 -12.25 0.72 -8.41
C GLU A 34 -12.91 1.79 -7.52
N GLU A 35 -14.18 2.10 -7.77
CA GLU A 35 -14.97 3.01 -6.97
C GLU A 35 -15.37 2.41 -5.62
N ASN A 36 -15.53 1.09 -5.50
CA ASN A 36 -15.92 0.49 -4.23
C ASN A 36 -14.75 0.45 -3.23
N PHE A 37 -13.51 0.39 -3.71
CA PHE A 37 -12.34 0.51 -2.84
C PHE A 37 -12.13 1.97 -2.47
N VAL A 38 -12.11 2.28 -1.18
CA VAL A 38 -11.78 3.62 -0.70
C VAL A 38 -10.31 3.69 -0.30
N ASN A 39 -9.90 2.85 0.65
CA ASN A 39 -8.55 2.86 1.19
C ASN A 39 -8.23 1.60 2.00
N SER A 40 -6.98 1.38 2.39
CA SER A 40 -6.56 0.33 3.31
C SER A 40 -5.74 0.87 4.47
N TYR A 41 -5.90 0.30 5.64
CA TYR A 41 -5.26 0.74 6.87
C TYR A 41 -4.64 -0.45 7.59
N LEU A 42 -3.48 -0.24 8.19
CA LEU A 42 -2.87 -1.17 9.13
C LEU A 42 -3.44 -0.86 10.53
N ASP A 43 -3.82 -1.87 11.29
CA ASP A 43 -4.24 -1.63 12.67
C ASP A 43 -3.04 -1.23 13.55
N GLU A 44 -3.35 -0.67 14.73
CA GLU A 44 -2.34 -0.20 15.68
C GLU A 44 -1.43 -1.31 16.25
N ASN A 45 -1.89 -2.56 16.19
CA ASN A 45 -1.11 -3.73 16.59
C ASN A 45 -0.29 -4.33 15.44
N HIS A 46 -0.44 -3.80 14.22
CA HIS A 46 0.21 -4.27 13.01
C HIS A 46 -0.06 -5.75 12.66
N GLN A 47 -1.23 -6.27 13.06
CA GLN A 47 -1.65 -7.66 12.86
C GLN A 47 -2.77 -7.79 11.84
N THR A 48 -3.52 -6.73 11.58
CA THR A 48 -4.65 -6.77 10.65
C THR A 48 -4.63 -5.61 9.66
N VAL A 49 -5.16 -5.86 8.46
CA VAL A 49 -5.44 -4.84 7.46
C VAL A 49 -6.93 -4.60 7.40
N LEU A 50 -7.34 -3.34 7.47
CA LEU A 50 -8.71 -2.90 7.29
C LEU A 50 -8.85 -2.27 5.92
N VAL A 51 -9.72 -2.83 5.08
CA VAL A 51 -10.03 -2.25 3.78
C VAL A 51 -11.37 -1.55 3.86
N GLN A 52 -11.35 -0.23 3.71
CA GLN A 52 -12.56 0.57 3.63
C GLN A 52 -13.18 0.45 2.25
N VAL A 53 -14.49 0.21 2.24
CA VAL A 53 -15.29 0.08 1.03
C VAL A 53 -16.48 1.01 1.05
N ARG A 54 -17.02 1.36 -0.12
CA ARG A 54 -18.25 2.17 -0.22
C ARG A 54 -19.51 1.36 0.09
N SER A 55 -19.51 0.08 -0.27
CA SER A 55 -20.61 -0.84 -0.04
C SER A 55 -20.10 -2.26 0.12
N LEU A 56 -20.38 -2.85 1.29
CA LEU A 56 -20.07 -4.25 1.58
C LEU A 56 -20.93 -5.22 0.78
N ASP A 57 -22.21 -4.91 0.55
CA ASP A 57 -23.17 -5.82 -0.12
C ASP A 57 -22.66 -6.33 -1.47
N VAL A 58 -21.89 -5.51 -2.18
CA VAL A 58 -21.35 -5.82 -3.51
C VAL A 58 -20.16 -6.80 -3.45
N ILE A 59 -19.45 -6.90 -2.32
CA ILE A 59 -18.13 -7.55 -2.23
C ILE A 59 -18.02 -8.59 -1.11
N ILE A 60 -18.89 -8.54 -0.11
CA ILE A 60 -18.75 -9.32 1.13
C ILE A 60 -18.71 -10.82 0.88
N HIS A 61 -19.63 -11.37 0.08
CA HIS A 61 -19.67 -12.80 -0.22
C HIS A 61 -18.37 -13.32 -0.85
N ARG A 62 -17.74 -12.52 -1.71
CA ARG A 62 -16.46 -12.88 -2.34
C ARG A 62 -15.31 -12.78 -1.34
N MET A 63 -15.33 -11.80 -0.43
CA MET A 63 -14.27 -11.61 0.56
C MET A 63 -14.34 -12.63 1.69
N MET A 64 -15.53 -13.09 2.09
CA MET A 64 -15.68 -14.15 3.10
C MET A 64 -14.97 -15.46 2.72
N GLY A 65 -14.81 -15.73 1.43
CA GLY A 65 -14.04 -16.88 0.94
C GLY A 65 -12.52 -16.68 0.95
N HIS A 66 -12.02 -15.49 1.29
CA HIS A 66 -10.60 -15.22 1.35
C HIS A 66 -9.98 -15.84 2.61
N SER A 67 -8.84 -16.52 2.47
CA SER A 67 -8.19 -17.26 3.58
C SER A 67 -7.85 -16.41 4.81
N ASN A 68 -7.70 -15.10 4.60
CA ASN A 68 -7.33 -14.15 5.65
C ASN A 68 -8.49 -13.28 6.13
N PHE A 69 -9.69 -13.46 5.57
CA PHE A 69 -10.86 -12.71 6.02
C PHE A 69 -11.14 -13.02 7.50
N LEU A 70 -11.40 -11.97 8.28
CA LEU A 70 -11.80 -12.09 9.68
C LEU A 70 -13.27 -11.71 9.85
N THR A 71 -13.62 -10.48 9.52
CA THR A 71 -14.97 -9.95 9.71
C THR A 71 -15.21 -8.69 8.88
N ALA A 72 -16.47 -8.26 8.81
CA ALA A 72 -16.86 -6.95 8.34
C ALA A 72 -17.16 -6.03 9.53
N LEU A 73 -16.74 -4.77 9.43
CA LEU A 73 -16.82 -3.78 10.50
C LEU A 73 -17.50 -2.49 9.98
N LYS A 74 -18.06 -1.73 10.91
CA LYS A 74 -18.61 -0.39 10.68
C LYS A 74 -18.13 0.58 11.75
N ASP A 75 -17.82 1.82 11.38
CA ASP A 75 -17.56 2.89 12.35
C ASP A 75 -18.86 3.59 12.80
N LYS A 76 -18.74 4.65 13.60
CA LYS A 76 -19.90 5.41 14.13
C LYS A 76 -20.55 6.28 13.06
N GLU A 77 -19.78 6.66 12.05
CA GLU A 77 -20.15 7.49 10.92
C GLU A 77 -20.80 6.68 9.79
N GLY A 78 -20.81 5.35 9.92
CA GLY A 78 -21.41 4.42 8.99
C GLY A 78 -20.49 3.98 7.85
N GLN A 79 -19.18 4.27 7.92
CA GLN A 79 -18.20 3.77 6.97
C GLN A 79 -17.96 2.28 7.20
N GLU A 80 -17.78 1.56 6.10
CA GLU A 80 -17.74 0.10 6.10
C GLU A 80 -16.33 -0.40 5.80
N TYR A 81 -15.92 -1.44 6.52
CA TYR A 81 -14.57 -1.99 6.46
C TYR A 81 -14.61 -3.53 6.39
N ILE A 82 -13.61 -4.10 5.72
CA ILE A 82 -13.34 -5.52 5.72
C ILE A 82 -12.01 -5.74 6.43
N GLN A 83 -12.01 -6.56 7.48
CA GLN A 83 -10.82 -6.86 8.25
C GLN A 83 -10.18 -8.16 7.78
N PHE A 84 -8.88 -8.12 7.54
CA PHE A 84 -8.06 -9.27 7.18
C PHE A 84 -6.92 -9.47 8.18
N SER A 85 -6.66 -10.72 8.55
CA SER A 85 -5.46 -11.09 9.31
C SER A 85 -4.22 -11.00 8.42
N ILE A 86 -3.12 -10.48 8.97
CA ILE A 86 -1.81 -10.57 8.32
C ILE A 86 -1.15 -11.89 8.73
N PRO A 87 -0.80 -12.77 7.76
CA PRO A 87 -0.03 -13.97 8.06
C PRO A 87 1.25 -13.67 8.84
N GLN A 88 1.54 -14.46 9.87
CA GLN A 88 2.71 -14.26 10.75
C GLN A 88 4.04 -14.20 10.00
N LYS A 89 4.17 -14.88 8.86
CA LYS A 89 5.36 -14.83 8.00
C LYS A 89 5.72 -13.40 7.55
N TRP A 90 4.73 -12.50 7.48
CA TRP A 90 4.91 -11.11 7.08
C TRP A 90 5.18 -10.15 8.25
N ALA A 91 5.17 -10.62 9.50
CA ALA A 91 5.30 -9.74 10.67
C ALA A 91 6.59 -8.89 10.64
N LYS A 92 7.70 -9.47 10.14
CA LYS A 92 8.96 -8.74 9.97
C LYS A 92 8.84 -7.64 8.91
N ASP A 93 8.26 -7.94 7.76
CA ASP A 93 8.09 -6.98 6.66
C ASP A 93 7.12 -5.86 7.05
N VAL A 94 6.07 -6.17 7.82
CA VAL A 94 5.18 -5.16 8.40
C VAL A 94 5.93 -4.26 9.39
N SER A 95 6.80 -4.83 10.23
CA SER A 95 7.62 -4.01 11.14
C SER A 95 8.55 -3.06 10.38
N LEU A 96 9.14 -3.54 9.28
CA LEU A 96 9.95 -2.70 8.38
C LEU A 96 9.11 -1.63 7.68
N PHE A 97 7.87 -1.94 7.29
CA PHE A 97 6.94 -0.97 6.72
C PHE A 97 6.71 0.20 7.67
N VAL A 98 6.39 -0.11 8.93
CA VAL A 98 6.17 0.90 9.99
C VAL A 98 7.41 1.76 10.20
N ALA A 99 8.59 1.16 10.15
CA ALA A 99 9.88 1.85 10.24
C ALA A 99 10.30 2.61 8.95
N GLY A 100 9.53 2.52 7.86
CA GLY A 100 9.86 3.11 6.57
C GLY A 100 11.04 2.46 5.85
N LYS A 101 11.39 1.22 6.18
CA LYS A 101 12.55 0.48 5.64
C LYS A 101 12.17 -0.47 4.52
N TYR A 102 11.65 0.07 3.43
CA TYR A 102 11.07 -0.71 2.33
C TYR A 102 12.09 -1.51 1.54
N SER A 103 13.31 -0.98 1.39
CA SER A 103 14.40 -1.67 0.69
C SER A 103 14.81 -2.99 1.38
N MET A 104 14.56 -3.07 2.68
CA MET A 104 14.91 -4.21 3.54
C MET A 104 13.83 -5.30 3.59
N PHE A 105 12.72 -5.13 2.88
CA PHE A 105 11.69 -6.17 2.79
C PHE A 105 12.29 -7.47 2.28
N SER A 106 11.72 -8.59 2.72
CA SER A 106 12.05 -9.90 2.16
C SER A 106 11.78 -9.92 0.65
N GLU A 107 12.58 -10.69 -0.09
CA GLU A 107 12.37 -10.84 -1.53
C GLU A 107 10.98 -11.41 -1.84
N GLU A 108 10.47 -12.32 -1.00
CA GLU A 108 9.11 -12.83 -1.13
C GLU A 108 8.06 -11.71 -0.98
N ALA A 109 8.23 -10.78 -0.03
CA ALA A 109 7.33 -9.64 0.13
C ALA A 109 7.42 -8.68 -1.08
N LYS A 110 8.62 -8.42 -1.59
CA LYS A 110 8.83 -7.59 -2.79
C LYS A 110 8.14 -8.22 -4.01
N ASP A 111 8.29 -9.53 -4.22
CA ASP A 111 7.61 -10.26 -5.29
C ASP A 111 6.08 -10.15 -5.18
N MET A 112 5.55 -10.32 -3.97
CA MET A 112 4.12 -10.15 -3.71
C MET A 112 3.65 -8.73 -4.05
N ILE A 113 4.43 -7.71 -3.70
CA ILE A 113 4.15 -6.32 -4.06
C ILE A 113 4.21 -6.12 -5.58
N TYR A 114 5.24 -6.61 -6.27
CA TYR A 114 5.35 -6.50 -7.73
C TYR A 114 4.16 -7.14 -8.45
N ILE A 115 3.72 -8.32 -8.00
CA ILE A 115 2.65 -9.08 -8.64
C ILE A 115 1.27 -8.48 -8.31
N HIS A 116 1.03 -8.16 -7.04
CA HIS A 116 -0.32 -7.87 -6.55
C HIS A 116 -0.63 -6.38 -6.40
N SER A 117 0.34 -5.47 -6.24
CA SER A 117 0.07 -4.02 -6.12
C SER A 117 -0.58 -3.40 -7.36
N ARG A 118 -0.41 -4.06 -8.53
CA ARG A 118 -0.84 -3.57 -9.86
C ARG A 118 -0.21 -2.23 -10.25
N LEU A 119 0.87 -1.84 -9.59
CA LEU A 119 1.66 -0.68 -9.98
C LEU A 119 2.39 -0.93 -11.31
N PRO A 120 2.55 0.09 -12.18
CA PRO A 120 3.29 -0.06 -13.43
C PRO A 120 4.71 -0.59 -13.22
N LEU A 121 5.01 -1.76 -13.78
CA LEU A 121 6.35 -2.36 -13.78
C LEU A 121 6.83 -2.53 -15.22
N ARG A 122 7.88 -1.80 -15.60
CA ARG A 122 8.46 -1.84 -16.96
C ARG A 122 7.40 -1.68 -18.07
N VAL A 123 6.42 -0.80 -17.88
CA VAL A 123 5.37 -0.55 -18.87
C VAL A 123 5.89 0.43 -19.93
N LYS A 124 5.71 0.14 -21.21
CA LYS A 124 6.03 1.09 -22.28
C LYS A 124 4.87 2.07 -22.46
N GLU A 125 5.11 3.38 -22.37
CA GLU A 125 4.06 4.39 -22.62
C GLU A 125 3.68 4.49 -24.11
N THR A 126 4.60 4.16 -25.01
CA THR A 126 4.36 4.07 -26.47
C THR A 126 5.12 2.87 -27.05
N LYS A 127 4.79 2.41 -28.27
CA LYS A 127 5.45 1.26 -28.91
C LYS A 127 6.99 1.34 -28.88
N ASN A 128 7.54 2.55 -28.96
CA ASN A 128 8.97 2.85 -28.97
C ASN A 128 9.45 3.67 -27.75
N GLY A 129 8.58 3.89 -26.76
CA GLY A 129 8.90 4.69 -25.57
C GLY A 129 9.74 3.93 -24.54
N PRO A 130 10.44 4.65 -23.64
CA PRO A 130 11.17 4.02 -22.55
C PRO A 130 10.22 3.26 -21.62
N HIS A 131 10.73 2.20 -20.99
CA HIS A 131 10.00 1.49 -19.95
C HIS A 131 9.86 2.37 -18.71
N LYS A 132 8.64 2.53 -18.22
CA LYS A 132 8.31 3.22 -16.97
C LYS A 132 8.04 2.21 -15.88
N THR A 133 8.68 2.42 -14.73
CA THR A 133 8.39 1.70 -13.49
C THR A 133 7.93 2.73 -12.47
N ASP A 134 6.92 2.36 -11.69
CA ASP A 134 6.40 3.21 -10.62
C ASP A 134 7.47 3.47 -9.55
N THR A 135 7.53 4.69 -9.01
CA THR A 135 8.54 5.10 -8.03
C THR A 135 8.47 4.26 -6.76
N ARG A 136 7.28 3.83 -6.33
CA ARG A 136 7.09 2.95 -5.16
C ARG A 136 7.76 1.59 -5.38
N LEU A 137 7.63 1.03 -6.58
CA LEU A 137 8.28 -0.23 -6.96
C LEU A 137 9.81 -0.09 -7.08
N MET A 138 10.29 1.06 -7.53
CA MET A 138 11.71 1.37 -7.61
C MET A 138 12.35 1.54 -6.22
N ALA A 139 11.60 2.06 -5.25
CA ALA A 139 12.07 2.26 -3.88
C ALA A 139 12.39 0.96 -3.13
N LEU A 140 11.69 -0.14 -3.44
CA LEU A 140 11.94 -1.48 -2.87
C LEU A 140 13.37 -2.01 -3.11
N THR A 141 14.09 -1.42 -4.07
CA THR A 141 15.46 -1.83 -4.45
C THR A 141 16.44 -0.68 -4.45
N LYS A 142 16.08 0.48 -3.86
CA LYS A 142 16.89 1.71 -3.89
C LYS A 142 17.40 2.02 -5.29
N ASN A 143 16.51 1.98 -6.29
CA ASN A 143 16.93 2.08 -7.68
C ASN A 143 17.73 3.36 -7.96
N PRO A 144 18.94 3.28 -8.57
CA PRO A 144 19.79 4.46 -8.81
C PRO A 144 19.11 5.55 -9.65
N LYS A 145 18.24 5.18 -10.61
CA LYS A 145 17.51 6.16 -11.41
C LYS A 145 16.51 6.95 -10.58
N LEU A 146 15.94 6.34 -9.53
CA LEU A 146 15.05 7.05 -8.61
C LEU A 146 15.85 8.00 -7.71
N GLN A 147 17.06 7.60 -7.29
CA GLN A 147 17.96 8.49 -6.54
C GLN A 147 18.34 9.72 -7.35
N GLU A 148 18.79 9.52 -8.60
CA GLU A 148 19.12 10.60 -9.53
C GLU A 148 17.92 11.52 -9.74
N PHE A 149 16.74 10.96 -10.01
CA PHE A 149 15.51 11.72 -10.12
C PHE A 149 15.24 12.56 -8.86
N TRP A 150 15.39 11.99 -7.66
CA TRP A 150 15.18 12.76 -6.43
C TRP A 150 16.23 13.84 -6.18
N ARG A 151 17.51 13.59 -6.49
CA ARG A 151 18.58 14.60 -6.40
C ARG A 151 18.27 15.79 -7.30
N GLU A 152 17.83 15.54 -8.54
CA GLU A 152 17.43 16.57 -9.49
C GLU A 152 16.19 17.36 -9.04
N GLN A 153 15.13 16.65 -8.64
CA GLN A 153 13.84 17.28 -8.33
C GLN A 153 13.85 18.04 -6.98
N LEU A 154 14.56 17.51 -5.99
CA LEU A 154 14.54 18.07 -4.64
C LEU A 154 15.72 19.01 -4.37
N GLN A 155 16.75 18.99 -5.22
CA GLN A 155 18.02 19.71 -5.06
C GLN A 155 18.67 19.43 -3.72
N VAL A 156 18.66 18.16 -3.30
CA VAL A 156 19.27 17.69 -2.06
C VAL A 156 20.26 16.58 -2.39
N ASP A 157 21.30 16.49 -1.58
CA ASP A 157 22.18 15.33 -1.62
C ASP A 157 21.48 14.15 -0.93
N ILE A 158 21.49 13.00 -1.61
CA ILE A 158 20.83 11.77 -1.15
C ILE A 158 21.91 10.71 -1.10
N ASN A 159 22.15 10.16 0.08
CA ASN A 159 23.12 9.10 0.26
C ASN A 159 22.58 7.82 -0.37
N ASP A 160 23.49 6.96 -0.85
CA ASP A 160 23.08 5.69 -1.48
C ASP A 160 22.36 4.75 -0.49
N ASP A 161 22.56 4.96 0.81
CA ASP A 161 21.91 4.23 1.90
C ASP A 161 20.54 4.78 2.31
N ASP A 162 20.12 5.93 1.79
CA ASP A 162 18.84 6.53 2.15
C ASP A 162 17.66 5.75 1.54
N GLU A 163 16.54 5.70 2.28
CA GLU A 163 15.29 5.17 1.75
C GLU A 163 14.66 6.19 0.79
N LEU A 164 14.13 5.71 -0.34
CA LEU A 164 13.67 6.58 -1.43
C LEU A 164 12.17 6.86 -1.40
N MET A 165 11.54 6.57 -0.26
CA MET A 165 10.11 6.79 -0.01
C MET A 165 9.92 7.30 1.41
N PHE A 166 8.85 8.09 1.59
CA PHE A 166 8.45 8.57 2.90
C PHE A 166 8.05 7.42 3.82
N MET A 167 8.28 7.61 5.12
CA MET A 167 7.64 6.80 6.15
C MET A 167 6.11 6.77 5.99
N PRO A 168 5.44 5.69 6.42
CA PRO A 168 3.99 5.65 6.36
C PRO A 168 3.41 6.74 7.27
N GLY A 169 2.61 7.63 6.70
CA GLY A 169 1.92 8.67 7.45
C GLY A 169 0.72 8.13 8.24
N GLU A 170 0.14 8.95 9.12
CA GLU A 170 -0.98 8.56 10.01
C GLU A 170 -2.16 7.94 9.26
N ARG A 171 -2.46 8.41 8.04
CA ARG A 171 -3.53 7.85 7.20
C ARG A 171 -3.31 6.40 6.75
N CYS A 172 -2.12 5.83 6.97
CA CYS A 172 -1.84 4.42 6.72
C CYS A 172 -2.37 3.52 7.84
N PHE A 173 -2.79 4.11 8.97
CA PHE A 173 -3.14 3.42 10.20
C PHE A 173 -4.59 3.72 10.62
N LEU A 174 -5.23 2.79 11.31
CA LEU A 174 -6.57 2.96 11.87
C LEU A 174 -6.68 2.24 13.21
N LYS A 175 -7.26 2.91 14.21
CA LYS A 175 -7.53 2.32 15.53
C LYS A 175 -8.81 1.50 15.52
N LEU A 176 -8.81 0.35 16.19
CA LEU A 176 -9.97 -0.54 16.20
C LEU A 176 -11.08 -0.11 17.19
N GLU A 177 -10.76 0.74 18.16
CA GLU A 177 -11.62 1.11 19.30
C GLU A 177 -13.03 1.61 18.93
N ASN A 178 -13.21 2.17 17.72
CA ASN A 178 -14.49 2.71 17.25
C ASN A 178 -15.21 1.83 16.22
N LEU A 179 -14.65 0.67 15.89
CA LEU A 179 -15.20 -0.24 14.89
C LEU A 179 -16.03 -1.34 15.55
N ARG A 180 -17.17 -1.66 14.95
CA ARG A 180 -18.08 -2.70 15.44
C ARG A 180 -18.35 -3.73 14.35
N PRO A 181 -18.44 -5.03 14.69
CA PRO A 181 -18.89 -6.04 13.74
C PRO A 181 -20.25 -5.70 13.14
N ILE A 182 -20.38 -5.91 11.83
CA ILE A 182 -21.67 -5.88 11.14
C ILE A 182 -22.29 -7.26 11.30
N THR A 183 -23.39 -7.32 12.05
CA THR A 183 -24.21 -8.53 12.27
C THR A 183 -25.30 -8.66 11.22
#